data_AF-A0A1I3F490-F1
#
_entry.id   AF-A0A1I3F490-F1
#
_cell.length_a   1.000
_cell.length_b   1.000
_cell.length_c   1.000
_cell.angle_alpha   90.00
_cell.angle_beta   90.00
_cell.angle_gamma   90.00
#
_symmetry.space_group_name_H-M   'P 1'
#
loop_
_entity.id
_entity.type
_entity.pdbx_description
1 polymer ?
#
loop_
_entity_poly.entity_id
_entity_poly.type
_entity_poly.pdbx_seq_one_letter_code
_entity_poly.pdbx_strand_id
1 'polypeptide(L)' 'MGCTDSNTENDQHWSLESLNKAYQQGYMAGLTGQTNTPRALAADVLIAAWEAGWDDGHEQFELHKRHSA' A
#
# COMPACT_ATOMS: atom_id res chain seq x y z
N MET A 1 -41.42 -0.08 -0.41
CA MET A 1 -40.11 -0.12 -1.09
C MET A 1 -39.21 0.89 -0.38
N GLY A 2 -38.62 0.49 0.75
CA GLY A 2 -37.66 1.31 1.49
C GLY A 2 -36.31 0.67 1.29
N CYS A 3 -35.46 1.27 0.47
CA CYS A 3 -34.08 0.86 0.32
C CYS A 3 -33.41 1.17 1.65
N THR A 4 -33.18 0.14 2.46
CA THR A 4 -32.35 0.29 3.67
C THR A 4 -30.94 0.57 3.19
N ASP A 5 -30.52 1.82 3.38
CA ASP A 5 -29.15 2.26 3.16
C ASP A 5 -28.19 1.28 3.81
N SER A 6 -27.24 0.81 3.00
CA SER A 6 -26.22 -0.19 3.31
C SER A 6 -25.34 0.26 4.47
N ASN A 7 -25.85 0.10 5.68
CA ASN A 7 -25.14 0.35 6.92
C ASN A 7 -24.27 -0.87 7.26
N THR A 8 -23.38 -1.24 6.35
CA THR A 8 -22.31 -2.23 6.59
C THR A 8 -21.04 -1.48 7.03
N GLU A 9 -21.19 -0.61 8.03
CA GLU A 9 -20.12 0.22 8.62
C GLU A 9 -19.43 -0.47 9.81
N ASN A 10 -19.35 -1.81 9.88
CA ASN A 10 -18.88 -2.48 11.11
C ASN A 10 -17.55 -3.25 11.10
N ASP A 11 -17.05 -3.93 10.06
CA ASP A 11 -16.04 -4.98 10.34
C ASP A 11 -14.94 -5.23 9.30
N GLN A 12 -14.42 -4.23 8.59
CA GLN A 12 -13.23 -4.46 7.77
C GLN A 12 -12.17 -3.41 8.04
N HIS A 13 -11.07 -3.85 8.67
CA HIS A 13 -9.87 -3.09 9.05
C HIS A 13 -9.14 -2.40 7.87
N TRP A 14 -9.77 -2.30 6.71
CA TRP A 14 -9.25 -1.73 5.49
C TRP A 14 -10.38 -0.97 4.77
N SER A 15 -10.16 0.32 4.54
CA SER A 15 -10.96 1.13 3.61
C SER A 15 -10.15 1.37 2.33
N LEU A 16 -10.81 1.76 1.22
CA LEU A 16 -10.10 2.15 0.01
C LEU A 16 -9.05 3.24 0.28
N GLU A 17 -9.39 4.20 1.15
CA GLU A 17 -8.45 5.24 1.57
C GLU A 17 -7.25 4.66 2.32
N SER A 18 -7.48 3.72 3.25
CA SER A 18 -6.41 3.04 3.99
C SER A 18 -5.50 2.22 3.08
N LEU A 19 -6.08 1.53 2.08
CA LEU A 19 -5.33 0.76 1.08
C LEU A 19 -4.48 1.68 0.20
N ASN A 20 -5.06 2.80 -0.26
CA ASN A 20 -4.31 3.78 -1.06
C ASN A 20 -3.16 4.41 -0.26
N LYS A 21 -3.40 4.73 1.03
CA LYS A 21 -2.35 5.21 1.95
C LYS A 21 -1.24 4.18 2.12
N ALA A 22 -1.60 2.91 2.34
CA ALA A 22 -0.63 1.82 2.47
C ALA A 22 0.22 1.67 1.20
N TYR A 23 -0.41 1.63 0.02
CA TYR A 23 0.29 1.59 -1.27
C TYR A 23 1.25 2.77 -1.44
N GLN A 24 0.77 4.00 -1.21
CA GLN A 24 1.61 5.20 -1.34
C GLN A 24 2.81 5.19 -0.39
N GLN A 25 2.62 4.72 0.84
CA GLN A 25 3.72 4.58 1.80
C GLN A 25 4.73 3.53 1.35
N GLY A 26 4.27 2.40 0.81
CA GLY A 26 5.12 1.36 0.23
C GLY A 26 5.95 1.90 -0.92
N TYR A 27 5.29 2.56 -1.87
CA TYR A 27 5.92 3.17 -3.05
C TYR A 27 7.03 4.14 -2.69
N MET A 28 6.77 5.04 -1.73
CA MET A 28 7.79 5.98 -1.25
C MET A 28 8.97 5.26 -0.58
N ALA A 29 8.72 4.20 0.18
CA ALA A 29 9.79 3.40 0.78
C ALA A 29 10.63 2.68 -0.29
N GLY A 30 9.98 2.10 -1.31
CA GLY A 30 10.62 1.41 -2.43
C GLY A 30 11.53 2.34 -3.25
N LEU A 31 11.08 3.57 -3.51
CA LEU A 31 11.87 4.58 -4.23
C LEU A 31 13.20 4.96 -3.54
N THR A 32 13.31 4.74 -2.24
CA THR A 32 14.53 5.04 -1.48
C THR A 32 15.45 3.83 -1.31
N GLY A 33 15.07 2.66 -1.83
CA GLY A 33 15.80 1.41 -1.64
C GLY A 33 15.78 0.89 -0.20
N GLN A 34 14.86 1.38 0.64
CA GLN A 34 14.69 0.89 2.00
C GLN A 34 14.12 -0.53 2.01
N THR A 35 14.46 -1.32 3.02
CA THR A 35 13.99 -2.71 3.14
C THR A 35 12.48 -2.80 3.31
N ASN A 36 11.87 -3.80 2.66
CA ASN A 36 10.45 -4.12 2.73
C ASN A 36 10.02 -4.55 4.16
N THR A 37 9.80 -3.60 5.08
CA THR A 37 9.30 -3.86 6.43
C THR A 37 8.05 -3.04 6.74
N PRO A 38 6.84 -3.62 6.68
CA PRO A 38 5.62 -2.96 7.11
C PRO A 38 5.57 -2.98 8.65
N ARG A 39 6.23 -2.01 9.29
CA ARG A 39 6.44 -2.04 10.74
C ARG A 39 5.17 -1.84 11.60
N ALA A 40 4.02 -1.49 11.00
CA ALA A 40 2.83 -1.10 11.78
C ALA A 40 1.46 -1.43 11.16
N LEU A 41 1.38 -2.18 10.05
CA LEU A 41 0.10 -2.52 9.43
C LEU A 41 -0.41 -3.84 10.03
N ALA A 42 -1.53 -3.80 10.75
CA ALA A 42 -2.08 -4.95 11.47
C ALA A 42 -3.05 -5.82 10.64
N ALA A 43 -3.47 -5.34 9.47
CA ALA A 43 -4.37 -6.08 8.57
C ALA A 43 -3.59 -6.56 7.34
N ASP A 44 -3.68 -7.85 7.05
CA ASP A 44 -2.98 -8.49 5.91
C ASP A 44 -3.27 -7.79 4.57
N VAL A 45 -4.49 -7.28 4.38
CA VAL A 45 -4.87 -6.54 3.17
C VAL A 45 -4.12 -5.21 3.04
N LEU A 46 -3.87 -4.51 4.16
CA LEU A 46 -3.06 -3.29 4.15
C LEU A 46 -1.58 -3.61 3.92
N ILE A 47 -1.09 -4.72 4.49
CA ILE A 47 0.27 -5.21 4.23
C ILE A 47 0.45 -5.49 2.74
N ALA A 48 -0.47 -6.23 2.12
CA ALA A 48 -0.42 -6.54 0.69
C ALA A 48 -0.43 -5.28 -0.19
N ALA A 49 -1.26 -4.28 0.16
CA ALA A 49 -1.28 -3.00 -0.56
C ALA A 49 0.05 -2.24 -0.41
N TRP A 50 0.65 -2.25 0.79
CA TRP A 50 1.94 -1.64 1.05
C TRP A 50 3.08 -2.34 0.30
N GLU A 51 3.12 -3.67 0.30
CA GLU A 51 4.12 -4.46 -0.42
C GLU A 51 4.04 -4.24 -1.93
N ALA A 52 2.84 -4.21 -2.50
CA ALA A 52 2.64 -3.89 -3.91
C ALA A 52 3.20 -2.50 -4.27
N GLY A 53 2.94 -1.50 -3.42
CA GLY A 53 3.53 -0.17 -3.61
C GLY A 53 5.06 -0.19 -3.54
N TRP A 54 5.61 -0.91 -2.55
CA TRP A 54 7.06 -1.03 -2.39
C TRP A 54 7.74 -1.67 -3.60
N ASP A 55 7.17 -2.75 -4.14
CA ASP A 55 7.68 -3.44 -5.33
C ASP A 55 7.74 -2.51 -6.54
N ASP A 56 6.63 -1.80 -6.81
CA ASP A 56 6.55 -0.80 -7.89
C ASP A 56 7.60 0.32 -7.70
N GLY A 57 7.74 0.84 -6.47
CA GLY A 57 8.71 1.90 -6.16
C GLY A 57 10.16 1.43 -6.25
N HIS A 58 10.43 0.19 -5.86
CA HIS A 58 11.76 -0.41 -5.92
C HIS A 58 12.18 -0.72 -7.36
N GLU A 59 11.25 -1.16 -8.22
CA GLU A 59 11.51 -1.28 -9.66
C GLU A 59 11.97 0.06 -10.24
N GLN A 60 11.28 1.16 -9.91
CA GLN A 60 11.69 2.50 -10.33
C GLN A 60 13.08 2.86 -9.81
N PHE A 61 13.37 2.62 -8.53
CA PHE A 61 14.70 2.88 -7.96
C PHE A 61 15.82 2.14 -8.73
N GLU A 62 15.62 0.87 -9.05
CA GLU A 62 16.57 0.06 -9.80
C GLU A 62 16.71 0.51 -11.26
N LEU A 63 15.63 0.92 -11.91
CA LEU A 63 15.68 1.52 -13.25
C LEU A 63 16.52 2.81 -13.25
N HIS A 64 16.30 3.70 -12.29
CA HIS A 64 17.08 4.95 -12.17
C HIS A 64 18.56 4.67 -11.91
N LYS A 65 18.89 3.67 -11.09
CA LYS A 65 20.28 3.24 -10.87
C LYS A 65 20.94 2.72 -12.14
N ARG A 66 20.25 1.88 -12.92
CA ARG A 66 20.79 1.31 -14.17
C ARG A 66 21.04 2.38 -15.24
N HIS A 67 20.18 3.39 -15.32
CA HIS A 67 20.34 4.50 -16.26
C HIS A 67 21.47 5.46 -15.87
N SER A 68 21.91 5.42 -14.60
CA SER A 68 22.94 6.32 -14.06
C SER A 68 24.31 5.66 -13.94
N ALA A 69 24.46 4.41 -14.39
CA ALA A 69 25.70 3.62 -14.40
C ALA A 69 26.29 3.55 -15.81
#